data_AF-A0A497QPI0-F1
#
_entry.id   AF-A0A497QPI0-F1
#
_cell.length_a   1.000
_cell.length_b   1.000
_cell.length_c   1.000
_cell.angle_alpha   90.00
_cell.angle_beta   90.00
_cell.angle_gamma   90.00
#
_symmetry.space_group_name_H-M   'P 1'
#
loop_
_entity.id
_entity.type
_entity.pdbx_description
1 polymer ?
#
loop_
_entity_poly.entity_id
_entity_poly.type
_entity_poly.pdbx_seq_one_letter_code
_entity_poly.pdbx_strand_id
1 'polypeptide(L)'
;MCNLKPYHMTKPLSIKNLILGKFTRKRLLQYMIISAGIFFTLFIISLAFYPKSLNYSILTHTISYLGDYTQNPKGWLFFTLSFIELGLSFIPLIIYIHRRVILIERMWGIIGSLLLISGSFGVVLIAFFPDVHGADLFNDMSFGKAHVIVSFITVILFSAGFTVYGILFLVNAYPKLHEGKPDLYPNARTRYVFFAFAVFGLGTLITQIISNIRNYAWPGPGIYSFPLWEWLLSFTFFISIYWLAYTLPNEIPPSE
;
A
#
# COMPACT_ATOMS: atom_id res chain seq x y z
N MET A 1 -12.79 39.33 -26.33
CA MET A 1 -11.42 38.80 -26.51
C MET A 1 -11.00 38.07 -25.24
N CYS A 2 -10.94 36.73 -25.27
CA CYS A 2 -10.45 35.94 -24.13
C CYS A 2 -8.93 36.04 -24.05
N ASN A 3 -8.43 36.74 -23.03
CA ASN A 3 -7.02 36.74 -22.68
C ASN A 3 -6.64 35.36 -22.15
N LEU A 4 -6.21 34.46 -23.04
CA LEU A 4 -5.57 33.21 -22.67
C LEU A 4 -4.24 33.58 -22.00
N LYS A 5 -4.18 33.49 -20.66
CA LYS A 5 -2.92 33.63 -19.93
C LYS A 5 -1.93 32.62 -20.49
N PRO A 6 -0.68 33.03 -20.79
CA PRO A 6 0.32 32.13 -21.36
C PRO A 6 0.49 30.91 -20.46
N TYR A 7 0.47 29.74 -21.07
CA TYR A 7 0.64 28.45 -20.40
C TYR A 7 2.04 28.41 -19.79
N HIS A 8 2.17 28.79 -18.52
CA HIS A 8 3.46 28.78 -17.84
C HIS A 8 4.00 27.34 -17.85
N MET A 9 5.12 27.15 -18.54
CA MET A 9 5.85 25.89 -18.52
C MET A 9 6.16 25.54 -17.07
N THR A 10 5.50 24.49 -16.57
CA THR A 10 5.71 23.98 -15.21
C THR A 10 7.15 23.54 -15.08
N LYS A 11 7.90 24.17 -14.16
CA LYS A 11 9.29 23.77 -13.84
C LYS A 11 9.38 22.23 -13.64
N PRO A 12 10.51 21.61 -14.03
CA PRO A 12 10.72 20.18 -13.80
C PRO A 12 10.57 19.85 -12.30
N LEU A 13 10.05 18.67 -12.00
CA LEU A 13 9.89 18.22 -10.62
C LEU A 13 11.27 17.99 -10.02
N SER A 14 11.68 18.84 -9.07
CA SER A 14 12.91 18.59 -8.30
C SER A 14 12.75 17.29 -7.50
N ILE A 15 13.80 16.47 -7.47
CA ILE A 15 13.88 15.25 -6.63
C ILE A 15 13.52 15.56 -5.17
N LYS A 16 13.98 16.71 -4.66
CA LYS A 16 13.64 17.18 -3.32
C LYS A 16 12.13 17.35 -3.13
N ASN A 17 11.43 17.91 -4.12
CA ASN A 17 9.99 18.09 -4.05
C ASN A 17 9.24 16.75 -4.13
N LEU A 18 9.75 15.80 -4.92
CA LEU A 18 9.21 14.44 -4.98
C LEU A 18 9.32 13.77 -3.61
N ILE A 19 10.52 13.71 -3.02
CA ILE A 19 10.76 13.06 -1.71
C ILE A 19 9.90 13.71 -0.61
N LEU A 20 9.74 15.03 -0.64
CA LEU A 20 8.95 15.77 0.35
C LEU A 20 7.43 15.75 0.08
N GLY A 21 6.94 14.96 -0.89
CA GLY A 21 5.51 14.89 -1.23
C GLY A 21 4.93 16.26 -1.66
N LYS A 22 5.76 17.12 -2.28
CA LYS A 22 5.38 18.44 -2.80
C LYS A 22 4.95 18.32 -4.26
N PHE A 23 3.76 17.76 -4.48
CA PHE A 23 3.17 17.60 -5.79
C PHE A 23 2.16 18.71 -6.13
N THR A 24 2.11 19.09 -7.40
CA THR A 24 0.90 19.66 -8.01
C THR A 24 -0.01 18.52 -8.46
N ARG A 25 -1.30 18.79 -8.71
CA ARG A 25 -2.26 17.76 -9.13
C ARG A 25 -1.79 16.94 -10.34
N LYS A 26 -1.31 17.62 -11.39
CA LYS A 26 -0.79 16.99 -12.60
C LYS A 26 0.43 16.12 -12.30
N ARG A 27 1.35 16.61 -11.45
CA ARG A 27 2.58 15.88 -11.08
C ARG A 27 2.30 14.69 -10.19
N LEU A 28 1.33 14.79 -9.27
CA LEU A 28 0.89 13.68 -8.45
C LEU A 28 0.36 12.54 -9.33
N LEU A 29 -0.54 12.86 -10.27
CA LEU A 29 -1.11 11.86 -11.16
C LEU A 29 -0.03 11.21 -12.06
N GLN A 30 0.89 12.02 -12.61
CA GLN A 30 2.02 11.50 -13.38
C GLN A 30 2.87 10.55 -12.54
N TYR A 31 3.22 10.95 -11.32
CA TYR A 31 3.99 10.13 -10.40
C TYR A 31 3.29 8.80 -10.13
N MET A 32 2.01 8.83 -9.75
CA MET A 32 1.21 7.63 -9.50
C MET A 32 1.15 6.70 -10.73
N ILE A 33 0.91 7.23 -11.93
CA ILE A 33 0.85 6.40 -13.14
C ILE A 33 2.20 5.75 -13.43
N ILE A 34 3.29 6.51 -13.30
CA ILE A 34 4.64 6.02 -13.56
C ILE A 34 5.03 4.96 -12.53
N SER A 35 4.88 5.23 -11.23
CA SER A 35 5.25 4.29 -10.17
C SER A 35 4.41 3.02 -10.22
N ALA A 36 3.08 3.14 -10.43
CA ALA A 36 2.21 1.99 -10.66
C ALA A 36 2.64 1.20 -11.90
N GLY A 37 2.93 1.89 -13.00
CA GLY A 37 3.38 1.26 -14.25
C GLY A 37 4.68 0.48 -14.08
N ILE A 38 5.68 1.03 -13.39
CA ILE A 38 6.93 0.35 -13.09
C ILE A 38 6.67 -0.88 -12.20
N PHE A 39 5.94 -0.71 -11.10
CA PHE A 39 5.57 -1.80 -10.19
C PHE A 39 4.89 -2.96 -10.95
N PHE A 40 3.79 -2.68 -11.65
CA PHE A 40 3.03 -3.73 -12.34
C PHE A 40 3.81 -4.36 -13.49
N THR A 41 4.64 -3.59 -14.21
CA THR A 41 5.48 -4.16 -15.27
C THR A 41 6.47 -5.17 -14.69
N LEU A 42 7.21 -4.80 -13.65
CA LEU A 42 8.17 -5.70 -12.99
C LEU A 42 7.45 -6.92 -12.38
N PHE A 43 6.32 -6.69 -11.72
CA PHE A 43 5.51 -7.74 -11.12
C PHE A 43 4.98 -8.75 -12.16
N ILE A 44 4.45 -8.27 -13.28
CA ILE A 44 3.96 -9.11 -14.38
C ILE A 44 5.12 -9.88 -15.03
N ILE A 45 6.29 -9.26 -15.19
CA ILE A 45 7.48 -9.97 -15.69
C ILE A 45 7.87 -11.11 -14.73
N SER A 46 7.86 -10.86 -13.42
CA SER A 46 8.11 -11.92 -12.42
C SER A 46 7.13 -13.08 -12.54
N LEU A 47 5.84 -12.77 -12.67
CA LEU A 47 4.77 -13.75 -12.87
C LEU A 47 4.94 -14.52 -14.18
N ALA A 48 5.33 -13.84 -15.27
CA ALA A 48 5.55 -14.45 -16.58
C ALA A 48 6.74 -15.43 -16.60
N PHE A 49 7.74 -15.21 -15.74
CA PHE A 49 8.87 -16.12 -15.57
C PHE A 49 8.59 -17.30 -14.65
N TYR A 50 7.47 -17.31 -13.92
CA TYR A 50 7.13 -18.39 -13.00
C TYR A 50 6.96 -19.72 -13.77
N PRO A 51 7.58 -20.83 -13.32
CA PRO A 51 7.53 -22.08 -14.07
C PRO A 51 6.12 -22.62 -14.25
N LYS A 52 5.72 -22.90 -15.50
CA LYS A 52 4.41 -23.48 -15.82
C LYS A 52 4.17 -24.82 -15.12
N SER A 53 5.23 -25.61 -14.90
CA SER A 53 5.16 -26.90 -14.20
C SER A 53 4.68 -26.79 -12.75
N LEU A 54 4.88 -25.64 -12.10
CA LEU A 54 4.46 -25.38 -10.72
C LEU A 54 3.02 -24.83 -10.63
N ASN A 55 2.37 -24.54 -11.77
CA ASN A 55 0.97 -24.13 -11.86
C ASN A 55 0.58 -23.01 -10.86
N TYR A 56 1.23 -21.85 -10.96
CA TYR A 56 0.90 -20.70 -10.10
C TYR A 56 -0.59 -20.40 -10.11
N SER A 57 -1.15 -20.20 -8.92
CA SER A 57 -2.55 -19.78 -8.76
C SER A 57 -2.71 -18.97 -7.49
N ILE A 58 -3.44 -17.86 -7.57
CA ILE A 58 -3.73 -16.97 -6.44
C ILE A 58 -4.49 -17.66 -5.29
N LEU A 59 -5.08 -18.83 -5.55
CA LEU A 59 -5.78 -19.63 -4.53
C LEU A 59 -4.85 -20.58 -3.79
N THR A 60 -3.64 -20.83 -4.31
CA THR A 60 -2.74 -21.86 -3.78
C THR A 60 -1.36 -21.34 -3.42
N HIS A 61 -0.92 -20.26 -4.06
CA HIS A 61 0.38 -19.66 -3.91
C HIS A 61 0.23 -18.21 -3.46
N THR A 62 0.88 -17.87 -2.36
CA THR A 62 0.99 -16.48 -1.89
C THR A 62 1.71 -15.63 -2.95
N ILE A 63 1.57 -14.31 -2.86
CA ILE A 63 2.31 -13.37 -3.72
C ILE A 63 3.82 -13.59 -3.55
N SER A 64 4.26 -13.89 -2.32
CA SER A 64 5.66 -14.13 -1.96
C SER A 64 6.37 -15.22 -2.77
N TYR A 65 5.64 -16.23 -3.29
CA TYR A 65 6.22 -17.31 -4.10
C TYR A 65 6.86 -16.79 -5.39
N LEU A 66 6.39 -15.66 -5.92
CA LEU A 66 7.03 -15.02 -7.08
C LEU A 66 8.45 -14.53 -6.77
N GLY A 67 8.75 -14.30 -5.48
CA GLY A 67 10.06 -13.93 -4.95
C GLY A 67 10.93 -15.10 -4.49
N ASP A 68 10.46 -16.35 -4.58
CA ASP A 68 11.26 -17.53 -4.24
C ASP A 68 12.33 -17.73 -5.33
N TYR A 69 13.60 -17.49 -5.01
CA TYR A 69 14.71 -17.64 -5.97
C TYR A 69 15.03 -19.09 -6.32
N THR A 70 14.52 -20.08 -5.57
CA THR A 70 14.68 -21.51 -5.88
C THR A 70 13.61 -21.99 -6.86
N GLN A 71 12.36 -21.55 -6.67
CA GLN A 71 11.24 -21.91 -7.53
C GLN A 71 11.11 -20.99 -8.76
N ASN A 72 11.49 -19.71 -8.64
CA ASN A 72 11.40 -18.70 -9.69
C ASN A 72 12.74 -17.96 -9.89
N PRO A 73 13.83 -18.66 -10.26
CA PRO A 73 15.20 -18.10 -10.30
C PRO A 73 15.38 -16.96 -11.32
N LYS A 74 14.48 -16.81 -12.30
CA LYS A 74 14.49 -15.67 -13.24
C LYS A 74 13.56 -14.55 -12.79
N GLY A 75 12.39 -14.89 -12.26
CA GLY A 75 11.38 -13.92 -11.85
C GLY A 75 11.62 -13.29 -10.48
N TRP A 76 12.41 -13.91 -9.59
CA TRP A 76 12.64 -13.38 -8.23
C TRP A 76 13.26 -11.97 -8.25
N LEU A 77 14.21 -11.71 -9.14
CA LEU A 77 14.84 -10.39 -9.24
C LEU A 77 13.80 -9.30 -9.58
N PHE A 78 12.90 -9.60 -10.53
CA PHE A 78 11.83 -8.68 -10.91
C PHE A 78 10.82 -8.50 -9.76
N PHE A 79 10.53 -9.56 -9.01
CA PHE A 79 9.70 -9.48 -7.81
C PHE A 79 10.32 -8.55 -6.76
N THR A 80 11.58 -8.80 -6.39
CA THR A 80 12.32 -7.98 -5.43
C THR A 80 12.36 -6.53 -5.85
N LEU A 81 12.70 -6.23 -7.11
CA LEU A 81 12.70 -4.86 -7.62
C LEU A 81 11.31 -4.23 -7.61
N SER A 82 10.26 -5.00 -7.91
CA SER A 82 8.87 -4.50 -7.84
C SER A 82 8.47 -4.11 -6.43
N PHE A 83 8.79 -4.91 -5.41
CA PHE A 83 8.45 -4.62 -4.03
C PHE A 83 9.31 -3.49 -3.42
N ILE A 84 10.58 -3.39 -3.81
CA ILE A 84 11.42 -2.24 -3.46
C ILE A 84 10.81 -0.96 -4.04
N GLU A 85 10.47 -0.93 -5.32
CA GLU A 85 9.83 0.22 -5.95
C GLU A 85 8.49 0.54 -5.29
N LEU A 86 7.67 -0.48 -5.00
CA LEU A 86 6.38 -0.30 -4.35
C LEU A 86 6.53 0.39 -3.00
N GLY A 87 7.37 -0.16 -2.11
CA GLY A 87 7.59 0.40 -0.77
C GLY A 87 8.19 1.81 -0.81
N LEU A 88 9.18 2.06 -1.67
CA LEU A 88 9.76 3.39 -1.83
C LEU A 88 8.78 4.39 -2.44
N SER A 89 7.96 3.97 -3.41
CA SER A 89 7.02 4.85 -4.10
C SER A 89 5.87 5.32 -3.20
N PHE A 90 5.49 4.52 -2.19
CA PHE A 90 4.51 4.90 -1.18
C PHE A 90 4.96 6.07 -0.30
N ILE A 91 6.25 6.18 0.03
CA ILE A 91 6.75 7.18 0.99
C ILE A 91 6.40 8.62 0.56
N PRO A 92 6.70 9.07 -0.68
CA PRO A 92 6.26 10.38 -1.17
C PRO A 92 4.74 10.61 -1.12
N LEU A 93 3.95 9.57 -1.40
CA LEU A 93 2.48 9.65 -1.36
C LEU A 93 1.99 9.79 0.08
N ILE A 94 2.56 9.04 1.02
CA ILE A 94 2.21 9.13 2.45
C ILE A 94 2.63 10.49 3.01
N ILE A 95 3.78 11.03 2.64
CA ILE A 95 4.18 12.39 3.04
C ILE A 95 3.23 13.43 2.44
N TYR A 96 2.81 13.25 1.18
CA TYR A 96 1.78 14.10 0.57
C TYR A 96 0.45 14.04 1.35
N ILE A 97 0.00 12.84 1.74
CA ILE A 97 -1.21 12.64 2.56
C ILE A 97 -1.04 13.30 3.93
N HIS A 98 0.08 13.02 4.62
CA HIS A 98 0.44 13.58 5.93
C HIS A 98 0.24 15.09 5.97
N ARG A 99 0.83 15.82 5.02
CA ARG A 99 0.79 17.28 4.96
C ARG A 99 -0.61 17.88 4.87
N ARG A 100 -1.59 17.10 4.43
CA ARG A 100 -3.01 17.49 4.35
C ARG A 100 -3.76 17.06 5.60
N VAL A 101 -3.52 15.83 6.05
CA VAL A 101 -4.20 15.27 7.21
C VAL A 101 -3.83 16.03 8.50
N ILE A 102 -2.59 16.50 8.65
CA ILE A 102 -2.19 17.27 9.85
C ILE A 102 -2.91 18.61 9.99
N LEU A 103 -3.47 19.14 8.90
CA LEU A 103 -4.26 20.38 8.92
C LEU A 103 -5.69 20.13 9.41
N ILE A 104 -6.15 18.88 9.32
CA ILE A 104 -7.45 18.45 9.86
C ILE A 104 -7.26 18.13 11.35
N GLU A 105 -6.35 17.20 11.65
CA GLU A 105 -6.03 16.79 13.02
C GLU A 105 -4.55 16.36 13.13
N ARG A 106 -3.74 17.16 13.80
CA ARG A 106 -2.27 17.01 13.86
C ARG A 106 -1.84 15.66 14.42
N MET A 107 -2.39 15.25 15.56
CA MET A 107 -1.98 14.02 16.26
C MET A 107 -2.26 12.78 15.41
N TRP A 108 -3.49 12.65 14.90
CA TRP A 108 -3.92 11.55 14.03
C TRP A 108 -3.13 11.52 12.72
N GLY A 109 -2.87 12.70 12.14
CA GLY A 109 -2.02 12.84 10.96
C GLY A 109 -0.61 12.33 11.20
N ILE A 110 0.02 12.61 12.35
CA ILE A 110 1.36 12.11 12.68
C ILE A 110 1.35 10.60 12.86
N ILE A 111 0.49 10.09 13.75
CA ILE A 111 0.45 8.65 14.09
C ILE A 111 0.18 7.80 12.84
N GLY A 112 -0.84 8.15 12.07
CA GLY A 112 -1.20 7.40 10.86
C GLY A 112 -0.08 7.40 9.82
N SER A 113 0.59 8.53 9.63
CA SER A 113 1.69 8.63 8.66
C SER A 113 2.91 7.82 9.09
N LEU A 114 3.27 7.85 10.37
CA LEU A 114 4.38 7.05 10.90
C LEU A 114 4.12 5.56 10.72
N LEU A 115 2.90 5.09 11.01
CA LEU A 115 2.51 3.70 10.80
C LEU A 115 2.59 3.29 9.32
N LEU A 116 2.05 4.10 8.41
CA LEU A 116 2.08 3.81 6.98
C LEU A 116 3.50 3.86 6.39
N ILE A 117 4.35 4.80 6.83
CA ILE A 117 5.76 4.87 6.41
C ILE A 117 6.51 3.63 6.90
N SER A 118 6.33 3.23 8.16
CA SER A 118 6.93 2.01 8.70
C SER A 118 6.45 0.76 7.94
N GLY A 119 5.15 0.69 7.59
CA GLY A 119 4.64 -0.37 6.71
C GLY A 119 5.31 -0.35 5.33
N SER A 120 5.56 0.83 4.76
CA SER A 120 6.24 0.97 3.47
C SER A 120 7.70 0.48 3.52
N PHE A 121 8.41 0.75 4.62
CA PHE A 121 9.72 0.14 4.87
C PHE A 121 9.62 -1.38 5.03
N GLY A 122 8.55 -1.86 5.69
CA GLY A 122 8.23 -3.28 5.76
C GLY A 122 8.16 -3.95 4.39
N VAL A 123 7.47 -3.35 3.40
CA VAL A 123 7.41 -3.85 2.01
C VAL A 123 8.81 -3.97 1.38
N VAL A 124 9.67 -2.97 1.62
CA VAL A 124 11.06 -3.03 1.14
C VAL A 124 11.80 -4.20 1.80
N LEU A 125 11.61 -4.43 3.10
CA LEU A 125 12.23 -5.55 3.81
C LEU A 125 11.71 -6.91 3.32
N ILE A 126 10.42 -7.05 3.01
CA ILE A 126 9.85 -8.27 2.40
C ILE A 126 10.63 -8.64 1.13
N ALA A 127 11.05 -7.65 0.33
CA ALA A 127 11.82 -7.89 -0.89
C ALA A 127 13.22 -8.46 -0.64
N PHE A 128 13.81 -8.21 0.54
CA PHE A 128 15.13 -8.69 0.95
C PHE A 128 15.09 -10.02 1.71
N PHE A 129 13.93 -10.38 2.29
CA PHE A 129 13.72 -11.66 2.94
C PHE A 129 12.78 -12.51 2.08
N PRO A 130 13.26 -13.20 1.04
CA PRO A 130 12.40 -14.01 0.18
C PRO A 130 11.83 -15.21 0.94
N ASP A 131 10.64 -15.64 0.54
CA ASP A 131 9.92 -16.78 1.13
C ASP A 131 10.48 -18.11 0.60
N VAL A 132 11.73 -18.40 0.98
CA VAL A 132 12.42 -19.63 0.58
C VAL A 132 12.41 -20.62 1.74
N HIS A 133 11.92 -21.82 1.44
CA HIS A 133 11.86 -22.92 2.38
C HIS A 133 13.23 -23.61 2.48
N GLY A 134 13.69 -23.88 3.71
CA GLY A 134 14.93 -24.63 3.96
C GLY A 134 16.24 -23.84 3.79
N ALA A 135 16.19 -22.53 3.53
CA ALA A 135 17.37 -21.68 3.52
C ALA A 135 17.57 -21.00 4.89
N ASP A 136 18.69 -21.31 5.55
CA ASP A 136 19.07 -20.68 6.82
C ASP A 136 19.61 -19.26 6.58
N LEU A 137 19.22 -18.32 7.44
CA LEU A 137 19.72 -16.94 7.42
C LEU A 137 20.83 -16.76 8.47
N PHE A 138 20.50 -17.02 9.74
CA PHE A 138 21.44 -16.93 10.87
C PHE A 138 20.91 -17.70 12.07
N ASN A 139 21.70 -18.64 12.62
CA ASN A 139 21.27 -19.55 13.69
C ASN A 139 19.92 -20.24 13.36
N ASP A 140 18.96 -20.26 14.30
CA ASP A 140 17.65 -20.92 14.16
C ASP A 140 16.64 -20.15 13.28
N MET A 141 17.07 -19.04 12.66
CA MET A 141 16.25 -18.21 11.78
C MET A 141 16.47 -18.60 10.31
N SER A 142 15.42 -19.10 9.66
CA SER A 142 15.40 -19.30 8.21
C SER A 142 14.89 -18.06 7.49
N PHE A 143 15.21 -17.93 6.19
CA PHE A 143 14.66 -16.87 5.34
C PHE A 143 13.13 -16.84 5.35
N GLY A 144 12.48 -18.00 5.24
CA GLY A 144 11.02 -18.12 5.35
C GLY A 144 10.47 -17.61 6.69
N LYS A 145 11.11 -17.93 7.83
CA LYS A 145 10.67 -17.40 9.14
C LYS A 145 10.81 -15.88 9.20
N ALA A 146 11.94 -15.34 8.74
CA ALA A 146 12.16 -13.90 8.68
C ALA A 146 11.13 -13.20 7.77
N HIS A 147 10.86 -13.78 6.60
CA HIS A 147 9.83 -13.32 5.67
C HIS A 147 8.47 -13.21 6.36
N VAL A 148 8.01 -14.29 7.01
CA VAL A 148 6.71 -14.31 7.68
C VAL A 148 6.62 -13.23 8.76
N ILE A 149 7.66 -13.06 9.58
CA ILE A 149 7.68 -12.02 10.63
C ILE A 149 7.58 -10.62 10.01
N VAL A 150 8.41 -10.33 9.00
CA VAL A 150 8.44 -9.02 8.33
C VAL A 150 7.11 -8.74 7.63
N SER A 151 6.57 -9.71 6.88
CA SER A 151 5.28 -9.59 6.20
C SER A 151 4.14 -9.35 7.20
N PHE A 152 4.12 -10.07 8.33
CA PHE A 152 3.11 -9.90 9.36
C PHE A 152 3.16 -8.51 10.03
N ILE A 153 4.35 -8.06 10.43
CA ILE A 153 4.55 -6.72 10.99
C ILE A 153 4.14 -5.63 9.98
N THR A 154 4.49 -5.82 8.70
CA THR A 154 4.11 -4.90 7.61
C THR A 154 2.60 -4.75 7.49
N VAL A 155 1.86 -5.88 7.50
CA VAL A 155 0.40 -5.89 7.45
C VAL A 155 -0.21 -5.20 8.67
N ILE A 156 0.31 -5.45 9.89
CA ILE A 156 -0.14 -4.76 11.10
C ILE A 156 0.04 -3.24 10.98
N LEU A 157 1.21 -2.79 10.54
CA LEU A 157 1.54 -1.37 10.44
C LEU A 157 0.65 -0.65 9.42
N PHE A 158 0.45 -1.23 8.24
CA PHE A 158 -0.50 -0.67 7.28
C PHE A 158 -1.92 -0.67 7.80
N SER A 159 -2.37 -1.79 8.38
CA SER A 159 -3.74 -1.91 8.89
C SER A 159 -4.02 -0.92 10.00
N ALA A 160 -3.08 -0.73 10.93
CA ALA A 160 -3.18 0.26 11.98
C ALA A 160 -3.19 1.68 11.41
N GLY A 161 -2.30 2.00 10.46
CA GLY A 161 -2.25 3.31 9.81
C GLY A 161 -3.54 3.67 9.08
N PHE A 162 -4.09 2.74 8.31
CA PHE A 162 -5.38 2.92 7.65
C PHE A 162 -6.55 2.99 8.63
N THR A 163 -6.51 2.24 9.73
CA THR A 163 -7.53 2.33 10.79
C THR A 163 -7.52 3.71 11.45
N VAL A 164 -6.34 4.25 11.77
CA VAL A 164 -6.16 5.60 12.33
C VAL A 164 -6.76 6.65 11.40
N TYR A 165 -6.45 6.60 10.10
CA TYR A 165 -7.06 7.52 9.12
C TYR A 165 -8.55 7.27 8.92
N GLY A 166 -9.01 6.03 8.91
CA GLY A 166 -10.42 5.68 8.76
C GLY A 166 -11.27 6.24 9.90
N ILE A 167 -10.85 6.03 11.14
CA ILE A 167 -11.49 6.61 12.32
C ILE A 167 -11.49 8.13 12.22
N LEU A 168 -10.34 8.74 11.91
CA LEU A 168 -10.23 10.18 11.75
C LEU A 168 -11.26 10.72 10.76
N PHE A 169 -11.35 10.14 9.57
CA PHE A 169 -12.25 10.62 8.53
C PHE A 169 -13.72 10.28 8.78
N LEU A 170 -14.02 9.21 9.54
CA LEU A 170 -15.38 8.91 10.00
C LEU A 170 -15.85 9.89 11.07
N VAL A 171 -15.00 10.19 12.06
CA VAL A 171 -15.30 11.22 13.08
C VAL A 171 -15.44 12.58 12.40
N ASN A 172 -14.56 12.89 11.44
CA ASN A 172 -14.62 14.13 10.68
C ASN A 172 -15.61 14.12 9.49
N ALA A 173 -16.50 13.12 9.41
CA ALA A 173 -17.55 13.10 8.39
C ALA A 173 -18.80 13.90 8.80
N TYR A 174 -18.86 14.37 10.05
CA TYR A 174 -20.02 15.03 10.64
C TYR A 174 -19.86 16.56 10.59
N PRO A 175 -20.61 17.28 9.72
CA PRO A 175 -20.41 18.71 9.49
C PRO A 175 -20.49 19.59 10.75
N LYS A 176 -21.30 19.18 11.74
CA LYS A 176 -21.45 19.87 13.03
C LYS A 176 -20.14 19.95 13.83
N LEU A 177 -19.20 19.03 13.62
CA LEU A 177 -17.89 19.05 14.29
C LEU A 177 -16.90 20.01 13.61
N HIS A 178 -17.31 20.68 12.52
CA HIS A 178 -16.43 21.39 11.59
C HIS A 178 -16.86 22.81 11.28
N GLU A 179 -17.82 23.34 12.04
CA GLU A 179 -18.21 24.73 11.93
C GLU A 179 -16.98 25.63 12.16
N GLY A 180 -16.57 26.39 11.13
CA GLY A 180 -15.38 27.26 11.16
C GLY A 180 -14.04 26.62 10.80
N LYS A 181 -13.97 25.33 10.43
CA LYS A 181 -12.72 24.69 9.95
C LYS A 181 -12.60 24.75 8.42
N PRO A 182 -11.38 24.76 7.84
CA PRO A 182 -11.19 24.79 6.38
C PRO A 182 -11.88 23.61 5.71
N ASP A 183 -12.41 23.79 4.48
CA ASP A 183 -12.98 22.72 3.66
C ASP A 183 -11.88 21.81 3.07
N LEU A 184 -11.08 21.26 3.96
CA LEU A 184 -10.12 20.19 3.73
C LEU A 184 -10.79 18.82 3.92
N TYR A 185 -12.11 18.82 4.15
CA TYR A 185 -12.81 17.63 4.56
C TYR A 185 -12.82 16.61 3.43
N PRO A 186 -12.58 15.34 3.77
CA PRO A 186 -12.65 14.27 2.80
C PRO A 186 -14.05 14.26 2.20
N ASN A 187 -14.15 14.48 0.90
CA ASN A 187 -15.39 14.26 0.17
C ASN A 187 -15.86 12.81 0.39
N ALA A 188 -17.11 12.50 0.03
CA ALA A 188 -17.65 11.14 0.11
C ALA A 188 -16.76 10.07 -0.56
N ARG A 189 -15.82 10.46 -1.44
CA ARG A 189 -14.95 9.53 -2.17
C ARG A 189 -13.84 8.93 -1.31
N THR A 190 -13.43 9.54 -0.21
CA THR A 190 -12.45 8.90 0.71
C THR A 190 -13.08 7.77 1.51
N ARG A 191 -14.40 7.84 1.78
CA ARG A 191 -15.14 6.82 2.53
C ARG A 191 -15.09 5.46 1.83
N TYR A 192 -15.08 5.45 0.49
CA TYR A 192 -14.97 4.21 -0.28
C TYR A 192 -13.66 3.46 -0.05
N VAL A 193 -12.56 4.17 0.24
CA VAL A 193 -11.27 3.53 0.58
C VAL A 193 -11.40 2.74 1.86
N PHE A 194 -11.92 3.38 2.92
CA PHE A 194 -12.04 2.74 4.22
C PHE A 194 -13.12 1.67 4.24
N PHE A 195 -14.17 1.81 3.43
CA PHE A 195 -15.14 0.76 3.22
C PHE A 195 -14.50 -0.48 2.58
N ALA A 196 -13.76 -0.32 1.48
CA ALA A 196 -13.05 -1.43 0.86
C ALA A 196 -12.04 -2.06 1.83
N PHE A 197 -11.26 -1.25 2.54
CA PHE A 197 -10.31 -1.71 3.55
C PHE A 197 -11.00 -2.50 4.68
N ALA A 198 -12.12 -2.01 5.21
CA ALA A 198 -12.89 -2.70 6.23
C ALA A 198 -13.45 -4.02 5.71
N VAL A 199 -14.02 -4.05 4.50
CA VAL A 199 -14.57 -5.27 3.89
C VAL A 199 -13.50 -6.32 3.69
N PHE A 200 -12.36 -5.98 3.07
CA PHE A 200 -11.29 -6.96 2.83
C PHE A 200 -10.53 -7.34 4.10
N GLY A 201 -10.34 -6.40 5.03
CA GLY A 201 -9.72 -6.66 6.33
C GLY A 201 -10.56 -7.60 7.20
N LEU A 202 -11.85 -7.27 7.39
CA LEU A 202 -12.78 -8.13 8.15
C LEU A 202 -13.02 -9.45 7.43
N GLY A 203 -13.14 -9.44 6.09
CA GLY A 203 -13.28 -10.64 5.29
C GLY A 203 -12.10 -11.60 5.49
N THR A 204 -10.87 -11.08 5.48
CA THR A 204 -9.67 -11.88 5.80
C THR A 204 -9.77 -12.44 7.21
N LEU A 205 -9.98 -11.59 8.22
CA LEU A 205 -10.03 -12.04 9.61
C LEU A 205 -11.08 -13.14 9.83
N ILE A 206 -12.32 -12.92 9.36
CA ILE A 206 -13.43 -13.85 9.54
C ILE A 206 -13.15 -15.18 8.83
N THR A 207 -12.72 -15.13 7.56
CA THR A 207 -12.46 -16.37 6.79
C THR A 207 -11.29 -17.16 7.35
N GLN A 208 -10.23 -16.50 7.82
CA GLN A 208 -9.09 -17.19 8.42
C GLN A 208 -9.43 -17.79 9.79
N ILE A 209 -10.26 -17.11 10.61
CA ILE A 209 -10.79 -17.70 11.85
C ILE A 209 -11.63 -18.95 11.54
N ILE A 210 -12.55 -18.87 10.57
CA ILE A 210 -13.39 -20.02 10.18
C ILE A 210 -12.53 -21.16 9.61
N SER A 211 -11.53 -20.84 8.79
CA SER A 211 -10.59 -21.81 8.22
C SER A 211 -9.87 -22.60 9.32
N ASN A 212 -9.39 -21.89 10.34
CA ASN A 212 -8.74 -22.49 11.51
C ASN A 212 -9.72 -23.34 12.34
N ILE A 213 -10.92 -22.83 12.65
CA ILE A 213 -11.96 -23.59 13.38
C ILE A 213 -12.33 -24.89 12.66
N ARG A 214 -12.36 -24.87 11.33
CA ARG A 214 -12.69 -26.03 10.49
C ARG A 214 -11.49 -26.93 10.20
N ASN A 215 -10.30 -26.60 10.68
CA ASN A 215 -9.05 -27.32 10.43
C ASN A 215 -8.82 -27.61 8.94
N TYR A 216 -9.08 -26.64 8.06
CA TYR A 216 -8.75 -26.81 6.64
C TYR A 216 -7.23 -26.90 6.46
N ALA A 217 -6.78 -27.87 5.65
CA ALA A 217 -5.38 -27.97 5.27
C ALA A 217 -4.95 -26.70 4.51
N TRP A 218 -3.72 -26.24 4.75
CA TRP A 218 -3.12 -25.17 3.95
C TRP A 218 -3.15 -25.55 2.45
N PRO A 219 -3.50 -24.63 1.54
CA PRO A 219 -3.77 -23.19 1.74
C PRO A 219 -5.21 -22.83 2.12
N GLY A 220 -6.12 -23.81 2.18
CA GLY A 220 -7.56 -23.62 2.38
C GLY A 220 -8.35 -23.56 1.07
N PRO A 221 -9.60 -24.09 1.01
CA PRO A 221 -10.40 -24.10 -0.21
C PRO A 221 -11.11 -22.76 -0.46
N GLY A 222 -11.19 -22.33 -1.72
CA GLY A 222 -12.03 -21.21 -2.16
C GLY A 222 -11.78 -19.92 -1.38
N ILE A 223 -12.83 -19.35 -0.79
CA ILE A 223 -12.75 -18.13 0.04
C ILE A 223 -12.03 -18.33 1.37
N TYR A 224 -11.69 -19.56 1.75
CA TYR A 224 -10.88 -19.83 2.95
C TYR A 224 -9.39 -19.92 2.62
N SER A 225 -9.01 -19.78 1.35
CA SER A 225 -7.62 -19.73 0.89
C SER A 225 -6.90 -18.52 1.48
N PHE A 226 -5.86 -18.73 2.28
CA PHE A 226 -5.02 -17.63 2.77
C PHE A 226 -4.34 -16.84 1.62
N PRO A 227 -3.72 -17.50 0.61
CA PRO A 227 -3.18 -16.81 -0.56
C PRO A 227 -4.14 -15.81 -1.21
N LEU A 228 -5.41 -16.19 -1.37
CA LEU A 228 -6.41 -15.30 -1.96
C LEU A 228 -6.53 -13.98 -1.18
N TRP A 229 -6.59 -14.06 0.15
CA TRP A 229 -6.73 -12.88 1.00
C TRP A 229 -5.46 -12.05 1.08
N GLU A 230 -4.29 -12.68 1.07
CA GLU A 230 -3.03 -11.96 0.96
C GLU A 230 -2.99 -11.12 -0.34
N TRP A 231 -3.43 -11.71 -1.47
CA TRP A 231 -3.61 -10.99 -2.72
C TRP A 231 -4.58 -9.80 -2.56
N LEU A 232 -5.80 -10.05 -2.09
CA LEU A 232 -6.81 -9.00 -1.93
C LEU A 232 -6.36 -7.87 -1.00
N LEU A 233 -5.72 -8.19 0.12
CA LEU A 233 -5.19 -7.21 1.08
C LEU A 233 -4.06 -6.38 0.49
N SER A 234 -3.11 -7.01 -0.21
CA SER A 234 -1.97 -6.32 -0.82
C SER A 234 -2.45 -5.29 -1.86
N PHE A 235 -3.39 -5.67 -2.72
CA PHE A 235 -4.00 -4.75 -3.69
C PHE A 235 -4.84 -3.68 -3.00
N THR A 236 -5.53 -4.02 -1.91
CA THR A 236 -6.30 -3.03 -1.13
C THR A 236 -5.39 -1.98 -0.53
N PHE A 237 -4.22 -2.34 0.02
CA PHE A 237 -3.24 -1.37 0.51
C PHE A 237 -2.73 -0.47 -0.61
N PHE A 238 -2.35 -1.04 -1.75
CA PHE A 238 -1.92 -0.29 -2.94
C PHE A 238 -2.97 0.76 -3.36
N ILE A 239 -4.20 0.30 -3.60
CA ILE A 239 -5.30 1.16 -4.02
C ILE A 239 -5.59 2.22 -2.97
N SER A 240 -5.54 1.87 -1.69
CA SER A 240 -5.87 2.78 -0.59
C SER A 240 -4.90 3.96 -0.50
N ILE A 241 -3.58 3.72 -0.61
CA ILE A 241 -2.59 4.82 -0.60
C ILE A 241 -2.79 5.73 -1.80
N TYR A 242 -2.89 5.13 -2.99
CA TYR A 242 -3.01 5.87 -4.25
C TYR A 242 -4.30 6.68 -4.31
N TRP A 243 -5.41 6.09 -3.90
CA TRP A 243 -6.71 6.74 -3.88
C TRP A 243 -6.78 7.84 -2.83
N LEU A 244 -6.25 7.64 -1.62
CA LEU A 244 -6.18 8.71 -0.62
C LEU A 244 -5.38 9.90 -1.12
N ALA A 245 -4.19 9.66 -1.69
CA ALA A 245 -3.40 10.74 -2.28
C ALA A 245 -4.17 11.47 -3.39
N TYR A 246 -4.89 10.73 -4.25
CA TYR A 246 -5.69 11.31 -5.32
C TYR A 246 -6.95 12.04 -4.84
N THR A 247 -7.59 11.62 -3.77
CA THR A 247 -8.86 12.23 -3.34
C THR A 247 -8.69 13.46 -2.46
N LEU A 248 -7.57 13.55 -1.73
CA LEU A 248 -7.30 14.71 -0.91
C LEU A 248 -7.05 15.98 -1.76
N PRO A 249 -7.47 17.16 -1.26
CA PRO A 249 -7.35 18.41 -1.98
C PRO A 249 -5.89 18.72 -2.30
N ASN A 250 -5.61 19.23 -3.50
CA ASN A 250 -4.24 19.52 -3.91
C ASN A 250 -3.70 20.79 -3.25
N GLU A 251 -4.57 21.77 -3.02
CA GLU A 251 -4.23 23.06 -2.42
C GLU A 251 -4.34 22.97 -0.90
N ILE A 252 -3.30 23.44 -0.22
CA ILE A 252 -3.30 23.65 1.21
C ILE A 252 -3.64 25.14 1.40
N PRO A 253 -4.69 25.49 2.18
CA PRO A 253 -4.96 26.88 2.52
C PRO A 253 -3.70 27.53 3.10
N PRO A 254 -3.40 28.79 2.75
CA PRO A 254 -2.32 29.51 3.43
C PRO A 254 -2.59 29.49 4.94
N SER A 255 -1.56 29.20 5.73
CA SER A 255 -1.64 29.35 7.19
C SER A 255 -1.81 30.83 7.51
N GLU A 256 -2.91 31.19 8.16
CA GLU A 256 -3.07 32.51 8.80
C GLU A 256 -2.04 32.71 9.91
#